data_AF-A0A1Y2II13-F1
#
_entry.id   AF-A0A1Y2II13-F1
#
_cell.length_a   1.000
_cell.length_b   1.000
_cell.length_c   1.000
_cell.angle_alpha   90.00
_cell.angle_beta   90.00
_cell.angle_gamma   90.00
#
_symmetry.space_group_name_H-M   'P 1'
#
loop_
_entity.id
_entity.type
_entity.pdbx_description
1 polymer ?
#
loop_
_entity_poly.entity_id
_entity_poly.type
_entity_poly.pdbx_seq_one_letter_code
_entity_poly.pdbx_strand_id
1 'polypeptide(L)'
;MGAAFYCGFCFSSTPSQAANAENAGSLSATAQRSSDPLELAKRGATDRSAVTEDDVSSVRSEPQDDDESAAIAWGDLSLWLRAVKSCDAERSIAALQDRNVLEALKKFGFPAIRTCSECTLGRDPSNLGVLQFLERSESWIATWGTSEQAQIMRSWVVTRRAKCLDNLKRPLKDEAKSLSALITQYKGADFLENKSIPLAQESGDSALLLEFATHISKEEAIPAEARSRMALKLLKFSLAHMDFYAPVPQKPPAGPTYSWRPYTRPAEEPQQLERAKPYLALCLELGDMDLLSLAPNKLLAVAGQTAEITLRRTRDVLLPLISFAQDAPGSRLGGSAQAALQQLSTSAASLYLQALTASPRNILLIDVSSLIKVMISGGQPEDVIKIVALTNAGYFATPTARVKPAIEALNLCFNIELPEACRLVLHRFIHPPKLDVAYISTYLGPLIPELHALLAKHKTPISAEPFASTFCTILLYWVQHVMGPRPLDTSATYIGALKAWTCNCHICPAVQTFLTSKPEESCSWQRIGAPTWRHVETFLTRHARAIATFDTFRTTPQGLQKMSNL
;
A
#
# COMPACT_ATOMS: atom_id res chain seq x y z
N MET A 1 3.54 48.38 39.89
CA MET A 1 4.99 48.35 40.15
C MET A 1 5.33 47.03 40.81
N GLY A 2 6.17 46.22 40.17
CA GLY A 2 6.57 44.89 40.67
C GLY A 2 7.14 44.07 39.53
N ALA A 3 8.47 44.04 39.45
CA ALA A 3 9.27 43.62 38.31
C ALA A 3 9.54 42.10 38.29
N ALA A 4 10.15 41.69 37.18
CA ALA A 4 10.40 40.35 36.70
C ALA A 4 11.68 39.66 37.26
N PHE A 5 11.77 38.37 36.90
CA PHE A 5 12.93 37.62 36.39
C PHE A 5 13.72 36.60 37.24
N TYR A 6 13.75 35.38 36.67
CA TYR A 6 14.86 34.48 36.30
C TYR A 6 15.39 33.32 37.19
N CYS A 7 15.28 32.12 36.57
CA CYS A 7 16.22 31.02 36.36
C CYS A 7 16.95 30.26 37.50
N GLY A 8 16.72 28.94 37.51
CA GLY A 8 17.69 27.87 37.79
C GLY A 8 17.44 26.74 36.76
N PHE A 9 18.33 25.82 36.38
CA PHE A 9 19.58 25.32 36.95
C PHE A 9 20.37 24.65 35.81
N CYS A 10 21.69 24.76 35.81
CA CYS A 10 22.61 24.02 34.94
C CYS A 10 22.93 22.63 35.53
N PHE A 11 23.11 21.61 34.69
CA PHE A 11 23.89 20.43 35.02
C PHE A 11 24.99 20.22 33.96
N SER A 12 26.22 20.19 34.44
CA SER A 12 27.46 19.93 33.74
C SER A 12 27.76 18.43 33.69
N SER A 13 28.31 17.94 32.57
CA SER A 13 28.97 16.63 32.51
C SER A 13 30.21 16.73 31.61
N THR A 14 31.38 16.49 32.20
CA THR A 14 32.63 16.18 31.50
C THR A 14 32.93 14.69 31.68
N PRO A 15 33.54 14.01 30.68
CA PRO A 15 34.04 12.65 30.84
C PRO A 15 35.57 12.64 31.03
N SER A 16 36.08 11.71 31.84
CA SER A 16 37.50 11.38 31.92
C SER A 16 37.72 9.87 32.03
N GLN A 17 38.34 9.35 30.96
CA GLN A 17 39.43 8.37 30.89
C GLN A 17 39.36 6.99 31.60
N ALA A 18 39.40 5.98 30.73
CA ALA A 18 40.49 4.99 30.53
C ALA A 18 40.56 3.68 31.34
N ALA A 19 40.57 2.59 30.54
CA ALA A 19 41.48 1.43 30.57
C ALA A 19 41.35 0.40 31.70
N ASN A 20 40.98 -0.85 31.38
CA ASN A 20 41.90 -1.94 30.97
C ASN A 20 41.31 -3.36 31.14
N ALA A 21 41.84 -4.25 30.28
CA ALA A 21 42.13 -5.68 30.47
C ALA A 21 41.00 -6.75 30.45
N GLU A 22 41.01 -7.50 29.34
CA GLU A 22 41.16 -8.96 29.24
C GLU A 22 40.62 -9.88 30.37
N ASN A 23 39.72 -10.80 30.01
CA ASN A 23 39.97 -12.22 30.30
C ASN A 23 39.12 -13.18 29.44
N ALA A 24 39.72 -14.32 29.13
CA ALA A 24 39.18 -15.44 28.36
C ALA A 24 38.45 -16.47 29.24
N GLY A 25 37.63 -17.32 28.61
CA GLY A 25 37.06 -18.55 29.22
C GLY A 25 35.63 -18.82 28.71
N SER A 26 35.39 -19.66 27.69
CA SER A 26 35.46 -21.13 27.69
C SER A 26 34.22 -21.84 28.29
N LEU A 27 33.57 -22.62 27.42
CA LEU A 27 32.84 -23.89 27.65
C LEU A 27 31.43 -23.92 28.28
N SER A 28 30.49 -24.35 27.42
CA SER A 28 29.72 -25.61 27.51
C SER A 28 28.38 -25.66 28.26
N ALA A 29 27.48 -26.42 27.60
CA ALA A 29 26.28 -27.12 28.07
C ALA A 29 25.04 -26.22 28.34
N THR A 30 23.80 -26.58 28.02
CA THR A 30 23.20 -27.92 27.93
C THR A 30 21.90 -27.82 27.11
N ALA A 31 21.57 -28.89 26.40
CA ALA A 31 20.29 -29.11 25.75
C ALA A 31 19.12 -29.11 26.76
N GLN A 32 17.96 -28.61 26.34
CA GLN A 32 16.69 -29.05 26.90
C GLN A 32 15.62 -29.13 25.82
N ARG A 33 15.39 -30.38 25.38
CA ARG A 33 14.15 -30.83 24.76
C ARG A 33 13.01 -30.59 25.74
N SER A 34 11.93 -29.97 25.26
CA SER A 34 10.60 -30.12 25.83
C SER A 34 9.67 -30.45 24.68
N SER A 35 9.39 -31.75 24.58
CA SER A 35 8.23 -32.30 23.93
C SER A 35 7.13 -32.39 24.98
N ASP A 36 5.95 -31.85 24.70
CA ASP A 36 4.74 -32.62 24.98
C ASP A 36 3.57 -32.23 24.05
N PRO A 37 2.78 -33.24 23.59
CA PRO A 37 1.62 -33.10 22.72
C PRO A 37 0.30 -33.19 23.51
N LEU A 38 -0.83 -33.05 22.78
CA LEU A 38 -2.25 -33.32 23.08
C LEU A 38 -3.10 -32.06 22.85
N GLU A 39 -4.31 -32.11 22.30
CA GLU A 39 -5.05 -33.08 21.49
C GLU A 39 -6.39 -32.39 21.17
N LEU A 40 -7.00 -32.84 20.09
CA LEU A 40 -8.45 -32.85 19.83
C LEU A 40 -9.28 -31.56 19.72
N ALA A 41 -9.69 -31.39 18.47
CA ALA A 41 -11.08 -31.48 18.01
C ALA A 41 -11.99 -30.26 18.15
N LYS A 42 -12.38 -29.74 16.98
CA LYS A 42 -13.79 -29.45 16.67
C LYS A 42 -14.08 -29.75 15.20
N ARG A 43 -15.01 -30.68 15.00
CA ARG A 43 -15.68 -31.03 13.75
C ARG A 43 -16.76 -29.99 13.41
N GLY A 44 -17.05 -29.90 12.11
CA GLY A 44 -18.30 -29.42 11.54
C GLY A 44 -18.21 -28.02 10.94
N ALA A 45 -18.72 -27.72 9.76
CA ALA A 45 -19.40 -28.50 8.74
C ALA A 45 -19.44 -27.66 7.45
N THR A 46 -19.45 -28.33 6.30
CA THR A 46 -20.17 -27.96 5.07
C THR A 46 -20.26 -26.47 4.68
N ASP A 47 -19.61 -26.07 3.58
CA ASP A 47 -20.37 -25.50 2.46
C ASP A 47 -19.62 -25.56 1.12
N ARG A 48 -20.43 -25.58 0.07
CA ARG A 48 -20.26 -25.97 -1.33
C ARG A 48 -19.10 -25.31 -2.08
N SER A 49 -18.20 -26.14 -2.61
CA SER A 49 -17.39 -25.80 -3.77
C SER A 49 -18.28 -25.83 -5.02
N ALA A 50 -18.43 -24.66 -5.66
CA ALA A 50 -18.94 -24.55 -7.02
C ALA A 50 -17.93 -25.20 -7.97
N VAL A 51 -18.33 -26.30 -8.58
CA VAL A 51 -17.68 -26.90 -9.74
C VAL A 51 -17.98 -25.98 -10.92
N THR A 52 -16.97 -25.25 -11.39
CA THR A 52 -17.03 -24.60 -12.69
C THR A 52 -16.71 -25.65 -13.75
N GLU A 53 -17.74 -26.03 -14.50
CA GLU A 53 -17.63 -26.71 -15.79
C GLU A 53 -16.94 -25.76 -16.78
N ASP A 54 -15.63 -25.92 -16.97
CA ASP A 54 -14.89 -25.36 -18.11
C ASP A 54 -13.62 -26.19 -18.29
N ASP A 55 -13.78 -27.45 -18.70
CA ASP A 55 -12.66 -28.27 -19.17
C ASP A 55 -13.14 -29.33 -20.18
N VAL A 56 -13.55 -28.86 -21.36
CA VAL A 56 -13.72 -29.71 -22.55
C VAL A 56 -12.95 -29.08 -23.72
N SER A 57 -11.64 -29.01 -23.55
CA SER A 57 -10.70 -29.01 -24.68
C SER A 57 -9.74 -30.18 -24.50
N SER A 58 -10.30 -31.39 -24.53
CA SER A 58 -9.54 -32.61 -24.82
C SER A 58 -9.10 -32.54 -26.28
N VAL A 59 -7.97 -31.86 -26.49
CA VAL A 59 -7.19 -31.96 -27.72
C VAL A 59 -6.77 -33.42 -27.83
N ARG A 60 -7.38 -34.15 -28.77
CA ARG A 60 -6.88 -35.45 -29.22
C ARG A 60 -5.44 -35.22 -29.68
N SER A 61 -4.47 -35.64 -28.87
CA SER A 61 -3.10 -35.83 -29.32
C SER A 61 -3.13 -36.80 -30.49
N GLU A 62 -2.83 -36.30 -31.69
CA GLU A 62 -2.76 -37.09 -32.92
C GLU A 62 -1.75 -38.25 -32.78
N PRO A 63 -1.97 -39.38 -33.46
CA PRO A 63 -1.17 -40.62 -33.35
C PRO A 63 0.18 -40.52 -34.07
N GLN A 64 0.96 -39.48 -33.79
CA GLN A 64 2.23 -39.21 -34.46
C GLN A 64 3.42 -39.98 -33.85
N ASP A 65 3.21 -40.69 -32.74
CA ASP A 65 4.26 -41.38 -31.95
C ASP A 65 4.50 -42.86 -32.34
N ASP A 66 3.71 -43.43 -33.25
CA ASP A 66 3.72 -44.88 -33.50
C ASP A 66 4.83 -45.34 -34.46
N ASP A 67 5.23 -44.51 -35.44
CA ASP A 67 6.15 -44.92 -36.52
C ASP A 67 7.60 -45.11 -36.05
N GLU A 68 8.10 -44.24 -35.16
CA GLU A 68 9.46 -44.33 -34.63
C GLU A 68 9.62 -45.52 -33.68
N SER A 69 8.61 -45.74 -32.84
CA SER A 69 8.52 -46.87 -31.92
C SER A 69 8.45 -48.20 -32.67
N ALA A 70 7.70 -48.26 -33.77
CA ALA A 70 7.62 -49.43 -34.64
C ALA A 70 8.97 -49.77 -35.27
N ALA A 71 9.71 -48.77 -35.76
CA ALA A 71 11.03 -48.98 -36.36
C ALA A 71 12.05 -49.55 -35.36
N ILE A 72 12.05 -49.05 -34.11
CA ILE A 72 12.90 -49.58 -33.02
C ILE A 72 12.49 -51.03 -32.68
N ALA A 73 11.18 -51.29 -32.58
CA ALA A 73 10.65 -52.62 -32.30
C ALA A 73 11.07 -53.63 -33.38
N TRP A 74 10.94 -53.25 -34.66
CA TRP A 74 11.33 -54.07 -35.81
C TRP A 74 12.84 -54.18 -36.01
N GLY A 75 13.63 -53.28 -35.42
CA GLY A 75 15.08 -53.26 -35.62
C GLY A 75 15.48 -52.81 -37.03
N ASP A 76 14.67 -51.97 -37.68
CA ASP A 76 14.99 -51.38 -38.98
C ASP A 76 15.56 -49.95 -38.82
N LEU A 77 16.89 -49.85 -38.84
CA LEU A 77 17.61 -48.58 -38.77
C LEU A 77 17.25 -47.64 -39.93
N SER A 78 17.03 -48.18 -41.13
CA SER A 78 16.75 -47.34 -42.31
C SER A 78 15.36 -46.72 -42.22
N LEU A 79 14.39 -47.49 -41.72
CA LEU A 79 13.05 -47.00 -41.42
C LEU A 79 13.11 -45.94 -40.33
N TRP A 80 13.85 -46.18 -39.25
CA TRP A 80 14.00 -45.21 -38.16
C TRP A 80 14.61 -43.90 -38.65
N LEU A 81 15.74 -43.94 -39.39
CA LEU A 81 16.36 -42.75 -39.96
C LEU A 81 15.45 -42.01 -40.95
N ARG A 82 14.60 -42.74 -41.69
CA ARG A 82 13.62 -42.14 -42.60
C ARG A 82 12.52 -41.44 -41.82
N ALA A 83 11.99 -42.07 -40.78
CA ALA A 83 10.96 -41.51 -39.91
C ALA A 83 11.43 -40.20 -39.26
N VAL A 84 12.64 -40.21 -38.67
CA VAL A 84 13.26 -39.02 -38.06
C VAL A 84 13.39 -37.87 -39.07
N LYS A 85 13.77 -38.18 -40.32
CA LYS A 85 13.88 -37.17 -41.39
C LYS A 85 12.53 -36.69 -41.91
N SER A 86 11.55 -37.58 -42.10
CA SER A 86 10.23 -37.23 -42.61
C SER A 86 9.43 -36.38 -41.63
N CYS A 87 9.61 -36.64 -40.33
CA CYS A 87 9.01 -35.85 -39.26
C CYS A 87 9.80 -34.58 -38.94
N ASP A 88 10.96 -34.37 -39.58
CA ASP A 88 11.93 -33.31 -39.27
C ASP A 88 12.26 -33.26 -37.76
N ALA A 89 12.26 -34.45 -37.12
CA ALA A 89 12.52 -34.60 -35.70
C ALA A 89 13.98 -34.24 -35.35
N GLU A 90 14.87 -34.17 -36.35
CA GLU A 90 16.21 -33.58 -36.21
C GLU A 90 16.19 -32.10 -35.79
N ARG A 91 15.05 -31.40 -35.79
CA ARG A 91 14.97 -30.01 -35.31
C ARG A 91 15.06 -29.88 -33.80
N SER A 92 14.63 -30.88 -33.04
CA SER A 92 14.68 -30.86 -31.58
C SER A 92 14.66 -32.26 -30.97
N ILE A 93 15.46 -32.46 -29.94
CA ILE A 93 15.44 -33.63 -29.07
C ILE A 93 14.07 -33.85 -28.44
N ALA A 94 13.34 -32.78 -28.14
CA ALA A 94 11.98 -32.90 -27.63
C ALA A 94 11.05 -33.59 -28.64
N ALA A 95 11.25 -33.33 -29.94
CA ALA A 95 10.48 -33.98 -31.00
C ALA A 95 10.82 -35.46 -31.15
N LEU A 96 12.09 -35.84 -30.98
CA LEU A 96 12.51 -37.24 -31.00
C LEU A 96 12.10 -38.02 -29.74
N GLN A 97 11.80 -37.34 -28.65
CA GLN A 97 11.69 -37.91 -27.31
C GLN A 97 12.98 -38.59 -26.84
N ASP A 98 13.50 -38.18 -25.68
CA ASP A 98 14.78 -38.69 -25.17
C ASP A 98 14.83 -40.22 -25.08
N ARG A 99 13.69 -40.82 -24.73
CA ARG A 99 13.54 -42.27 -24.59
C ARG A 99 13.76 -42.99 -25.93
N ASN A 100 13.18 -42.52 -27.03
CA ASN A 100 13.31 -43.19 -28.32
C ASN A 100 14.75 -43.12 -28.82
N VAL A 101 15.46 -42.02 -28.57
CA VAL A 101 16.88 -41.90 -28.91
C VAL A 101 17.73 -42.90 -28.12
N LEU A 102 17.49 -43.03 -26.81
CA LEU A 102 18.20 -43.99 -25.96
C LEU A 102 17.85 -45.45 -26.33
N GLU A 103 16.60 -45.76 -26.67
CA GLU A 103 16.21 -47.09 -27.13
C GLU A 103 16.82 -47.42 -28.50
N ALA A 104 16.85 -46.47 -29.43
CA ALA A 104 17.54 -46.58 -30.71
C ALA A 104 19.06 -46.81 -30.52
N LEU A 105 19.69 -46.11 -29.57
CA LEU A 105 21.10 -46.32 -29.20
C LEU A 105 21.36 -47.76 -28.75
N LYS A 106 20.47 -48.30 -27.92
CA LYS A 106 20.56 -49.68 -27.43
C LYS A 106 20.34 -50.70 -28.54
N LYS A 107 19.40 -50.43 -29.44
CA LYS A 107 18.98 -51.37 -30.49
C LYS A 107 19.97 -51.40 -31.67
N PHE A 108 20.41 -50.23 -32.14
CA PHE A 108 21.20 -50.08 -33.36
C PHE A 108 22.70 -49.85 -33.09
N GLY A 109 23.06 -49.49 -31.86
CA GLY A 109 24.41 -49.11 -31.47
C GLY A 109 24.73 -47.64 -31.76
N PHE A 110 25.62 -47.08 -30.95
CA PHE A 110 26.02 -45.67 -31.03
C PHE A 110 26.56 -45.24 -32.41
N PRO A 111 27.46 -45.99 -33.09
CA PRO A 111 28.00 -45.58 -34.38
C PRO A 111 26.95 -45.35 -35.46
N ALA A 112 25.89 -46.16 -35.46
CA ALA A 112 24.83 -46.13 -36.47
C ALA A 112 23.99 -44.84 -36.39
N ILE A 113 23.74 -44.34 -35.18
CA ILE A 113 22.87 -43.19 -34.98
C ILE A 113 23.60 -41.88 -34.65
N ARG A 114 24.92 -41.96 -34.41
CA ARG A 114 25.76 -40.82 -34.00
C ARG A 114 25.53 -39.57 -34.85
N THR A 115 25.55 -39.71 -36.18
CA THR A 115 25.37 -38.59 -37.10
C THR A 115 24.00 -37.92 -36.91
N CYS A 116 22.93 -38.71 -36.78
CA CYS A 116 21.58 -38.21 -36.52
C CYS A 116 21.50 -37.47 -35.19
N SER A 117 22.07 -38.03 -34.11
CA SER A 117 22.12 -37.38 -32.80
C SER A 117 22.92 -36.08 -32.83
N GLU A 118 24.07 -36.04 -33.53
CA GLU A 118 24.89 -34.83 -33.66
C GLU A 118 24.20 -33.72 -34.46
N CYS A 119 23.46 -34.09 -35.51
CA CYS A 119 22.61 -33.19 -36.28
C CYS A 119 21.49 -32.63 -35.39
N THR A 120 20.79 -33.50 -34.66
CA THR A 120 19.69 -33.11 -33.77
C THR A 120 20.16 -32.16 -32.68
N LEU A 121 21.21 -32.53 -31.94
CA LEU A 121 21.83 -31.69 -30.91
C LEU A 121 22.39 -30.37 -31.47
N GLY A 122 22.69 -30.30 -32.77
CA GLY A 122 23.19 -29.09 -33.42
C GLY A 122 22.06 -28.13 -33.80
N ARG A 123 20.91 -28.67 -34.19
CA ARG A 123 19.74 -27.90 -34.65
C ARG A 123 18.80 -27.53 -33.51
N ASP A 124 18.81 -28.27 -32.40
CA ASP A 124 17.90 -28.05 -31.26
C ASP A 124 17.94 -26.60 -30.75
N PRO A 125 16.81 -25.88 -30.72
CA PRO A 125 16.78 -24.48 -30.29
C PRO A 125 17.07 -24.29 -28.79
N SER A 126 16.86 -25.31 -27.97
CA SER A 126 16.97 -25.30 -26.52
C SER A 126 18.37 -25.72 -26.08
N ASN A 127 19.12 -24.79 -25.47
CA ASN A 127 20.40 -25.16 -24.83
C ASN A 127 20.17 -26.13 -23.67
N LEU A 128 19.09 -25.90 -22.92
CA LEU A 128 18.74 -26.69 -21.75
C LEU A 128 18.39 -28.14 -22.14
N GLY A 129 17.55 -28.33 -23.15
CA GLY A 129 17.16 -29.64 -23.65
C GLY A 129 18.37 -30.46 -24.12
N VAL A 130 19.29 -29.82 -24.85
CA VAL A 130 20.56 -30.43 -25.28
C VAL A 130 21.41 -30.87 -24.09
N LEU A 131 21.61 -30.01 -23.09
CA LEU A 131 22.44 -30.33 -21.93
C LEU A 131 21.80 -31.42 -21.05
N GLN A 132 20.50 -31.35 -20.80
CA GLN A 132 19.76 -32.37 -20.03
C GLN A 132 19.71 -33.73 -20.74
N PHE A 133 19.62 -33.75 -22.06
CA PHE A 133 19.75 -34.99 -22.83
C PHE A 133 21.15 -35.61 -22.65
N LEU A 134 22.20 -34.80 -22.67
CA LEU A 134 23.56 -35.28 -22.45
C LEU A 134 23.78 -35.79 -21.02
N GLU A 135 23.18 -35.17 -20.00
CA GLU A 135 23.20 -35.68 -18.61
C GLU A 135 22.46 -37.01 -18.45
N ARG A 136 21.28 -37.12 -19.06
CA ARG A 136 20.50 -38.37 -19.06
C ARG A 136 21.21 -39.47 -19.82
N SER A 137 21.85 -39.13 -20.95
CA SER A 137 22.70 -40.04 -21.70
C SER A 137 23.87 -40.53 -20.84
N GLU A 138 24.57 -39.64 -20.12
CA GLU A 138 25.66 -40.03 -19.22
C GLU A 138 25.18 -40.97 -18.09
N SER A 139 24.07 -40.62 -17.45
CA SER A 139 23.44 -41.45 -16.41
C SER A 139 23.03 -42.82 -16.94
N TRP A 140 22.51 -42.88 -18.16
CA TRP A 140 22.11 -44.12 -18.81
C TRP A 140 23.31 -44.98 -19.21
N ILE A 141 24.40 -44.37 -19.73
CA ILE A 141 25.64 -45.09 -20.06
C ILE A 141 26.28 -45.71 -18.81
N ALA A 142 26.08 -45.12 -17.63
CA ALA A 142 26.54 -45.71 -16.38
C ALA A 142 25.92 -47.10 -16.12
N THR A 143 24.73 -47.38 -16.66
CA THR A 143 24.07 -48.68 -16.54
C THR A 143 24.65 -49.76 -17.46
N TRP A 144 25.47 -49.39 -18.45
CA TRP A 144 26.02 -50.31 -19.46
C TRP A 144 27.34 -50.98 -19.05
N GLY A 145 27.87 -50.70 -17.86
CA GLY A 145 29.13 -51.23 -17.38
C GLY A 145 30.36 -50.71 -18.15
N THR A 146 31.41 -51.52 -18.22
CA THR A 146 32.72 -51.16 -18.83
C THR A 146 32.83 -51.53 -20.31
N SER A 147 31.71 -51.65 -21.03
CA SER A 147 31.75 -51.97 -22.47
C SER A 147 32.51 -50.92 -23.27
N GLU A 148 33.19 -51.34 -24.33
CA GLU A 148 33.90 -50.44 -25.25
C GLU A 148 32.95 -49.37 -25.82
N GLN A 149 31.72 -49.75 -26.15
CA GLN A 149 30.68 -48.84 -26.61
C GLN A 149 30.31 -47.79 -25.54
N ALA A 150 30.19 -48.19 -24.27
CA ALA A 150 29.96 -47.24 -23.18
C ALA A 150 31.11 -46.22 -23.07
N GLN A 151 32.35 -46.65 -23.25
CA GLN A 151 33.50 -45.74 -23.21
C GLN A 151 33.51 -44.76 -24.39
N ILE A 152 33.23 -45.24 -25.60
CA ILE A 152 33.08 -44.39 -26.79
C ILE A 152 31.98 -43.35 -26.55
N MET A 153 30.81 -43.78 -26.05
CA MET A 153 29.69 -42.88 -25.83
C MET A 153 29.98 -41.86 -24.71
N ARG A 154 30.65 -42.25 -23.60
CA ARG A 154 31.09 -41.31 -22.56
C ARG A 154 32.00 -40.22 -23.13
N SER A 155 33.03 -40.62 -23.89
CA SER A 155 33.95 -39.66 -24.52
C SER A 155 33.24 -38.71 -25.49
N TRP A 156 32.23 -39.21 -26.21
CA TRP A 156 31.40 -38.39 -27.08
C TRP A 156 30.51 -37.43 -26.30
N VAL A 157 29.84 -37.87 -25.23
CA VAL A 157 29.00 -37.00 -24.38
C VAL A 157 29.82 -35.85 -23.81
N VAL A 158 31.01 -36.12 -23.27
CA VAL A 158 31.92 -35.09 -22.74
C VAL A 158 32.32 -34.10 -23.84
N THR A 159 32.75 -34.62 -24.99
CA THR A 159 33.14 -33.80 -26.16
C THR A 159 31.99 -32.94 -26.65
N ARG A 160 30.78 -33.52 -26.72
CA ARG A 160 29.61 -32.84 -27.23
C ARG A 160 29.11 -31.79 -26.24
N ARG A 161 29.12 -32.07 -24.94
CA ARG A 161 28.81 -31.10 -23.88
C ARG A 161 29.75 -29.90 -23.97
N ALA A 162 31.05 -30.14 -24.07
CA ALA A 162 32.03 -29.07 -24.25
C ALA A 162 31.72 -28.23 -25.50
N LYS A 163 31.46 -28.88 -26.65
CA LYS A 163 31.09 -28.19 -27.89
C LYS A 163 29.78 -27.39 -27.78
N CYS A 164 28.78 -27.89 -27.06
CA CYS A 164 27.51 -27.19 -26.86
C CYS A 164 27.69 -25.97 -25.98
N LEU A 165 28.44 -26.10 -24.88
CA LEU A 165 28.79 -24.96 -24.03
C LEU A 165 29.63 -23.94 -24.82
N ASP A 166 30.54 -24.39 -25.68
CA ASP A 166 31.34 -23.49 -26.50
C ASP A 166 30.53 -22.78 -27.60
N ASN A 167 29.35 -23.29 -27.95
CA ASN A 167 28.45 -22.74 -28.98
C ASN A 167 27.03 -22.55 -28.44
N LEU A 168 26.89 -21.99 -27.24
CA LEU A 168 25.58 -21.68 -26.67
C LEU A 168 24.77 -20.81 -27.64
N LYS A 169 23.47 -21.10 -27.72
CA LYS A 169 22.46 -20.30 -28.43
C LYS A 169 21.85 -19.29 -27.46
N ARG A 170 21.05 -18.36 -27.96
CA ARG A 170 20.28 -17.45 -27.10
C ARG A 170 19.35 -18.27 -26.19
N PRO A 171 19.36 -18.02 -24.86
CA PRO A 171 18.49 -18.74 -23.95
C PRO A 171 17.01 -18.45 -24.26
N LEU A 172 16.16 -19.47 -24.13
CA LEU A 172 14.71 -19.31 -24.19
C LEU A 172 14.16 -18.81 -22.86
N LYS A 173 12.92 -18.29 -22.87
CA LYS A 173 12.28 -17.59 -21.74
C LYS A 173 12.38 -18.37 -20.41
N ASP A 174 12.10 -19.67 -20.46
CA ASP A 174 12.00 -20.51 -19.26
C ASP A 174 13.29 -21.31 -18.98
N GLU A 175 14.39 -21.01 -19.69
CA GLU A 175 15.65 -21.74 -19.51
C GLU A 175 16.55 -21.14 -18.45
N ALA A 176 16.29 -19.90 -18.02
CA ALA A 176 17.21 -19.11 -17.21
C ALA A 176 17.75 -19.86 -15.99
N LYS A 177 16.84 -20.41 -15.18
CA LYS A 177 17.15 -21.12 -13.94
C LYS A 177 18.01 -22.36 -14.15
N SER A 178 17.55 -23.27 -15.02
CA SER A 178 18.20 -24.57 -15.18
C SER A 178 19.47 -24.45 -15.99
N LEU A 179 19.51 -23.54 -16.96
CA LEU A 179 20.71 -23.28 -17.75
C LEU A 179 21.83 -22.68 -16.87
N SER A 180 21.53 -21.72 -15.98
CA SER A 180 22.55 -21.15 -15.09
C SER A 180 23.14 -22.20 -14.14
N ALA A 181 22.31 -23.12 -13.62
CA ALA A 181 22.77 -24.21 -12.76
C ALA A 181 23.71 -25.17 -13.51
N LEU A 182 23.32 -25.62 -14.71
CA LEU A 182 24.13 -26.53 -15.53
C LEU A 182 25.44 -25.88 -15.99
N ILE A 183 25.41 -24.61 -16.40
CA ILE A 183 26.64 -23.91 -16.80
C ILE A 183 27.60 -23.79 -15.62
N THR A 184 27.09 -23.42 -14.44
CA THR A 184 27.89 -23.35 -13.21
C THR A 184 28.50 -24.70 -12.87
N GLN A 185 27.73 -25.79 -12.99
CA GLN A 185 28.19 -27.15 -12.74
C GLN A 185 29.33 -27.59 -13.67
N TYR A 186 29.28 -27.25 -14.97
CA TYR A 186 30.23 -27.79 -15.96
C TYR A 186 31.40 -26.87 -16.32
N LYS A 187 31.23 -25.55 -16.26
CA LYS A 187 32.25 -24.57 -16.67
C LYS A 187 32.53 -23.50 -15.61
N GLY A 188 31.78 -23.50 -14.50
CA GLY A 188 31.97 -22.56 -13.39
C GLY A 188 31.38 -21.17 -13.65
N ALA A 189 31.47 -20.32 -12.63
CA ALA A 189 30.90 -18.97 -12.62
C ALA A 189 31.55 -18.03 -13.65
N ASP A 190 32.86 -18.14 -13.90
CA ASP A 190 33.58 -17.27 -14.85
C ASP A 190 33.04 -17.43 -16.28
N PHE A 191 32.67 -18.66 -16.66
CA PHE A 191 32.08 -18.92 -17.96
C PHE A 191 30.67 -18.34 -18.08
N LEU A 192 29.87 -18.47 -17.02
CA LEU A 192 28.55 -17.85 -16.92
C LEU A 192 28.66 -16.33 -17.11
N GLU A 193 29.59 -15.68 -16.40
CA GLU A 193 29.79 -14.22 -16.43
C GLU A 193 30.28 -13.71 -17.78
N ASN A 194 31.29 -14.37 -18.37
CA ASN A 194 32.00 -13.86 -19.53
C ASN A 194 31.40 -14.29 -20.87
N LYS A 195 30.59 -15.36 -20.91
CA LYS A 195 30.04 -15.90 -22.16
C LYS A 195 28.53 -16.01 -22.16
N SER A 196 27.93 -16.63 -21.14
CA SER A 196 26.49 -16.86 -21.13
C SER A 196 25.68 -15.58 -20.89
N ILE A 197 26.12 -14.72 -19.96
CA ILE A 197 25.43 -13.46 -19.66
C ILE A 197 25.41 -12.51 -20.88
N PRO A 198 26.54 -12.24 -21.56
CA PRO A 198 26.52 -11.43 -22.79
C PRO A 198 25.56 -11.97 -23.85
N LEU A 199 25.51 -13.29 -24.02
CA LEU A 199 24.60 -13.93 -24.97
C LEU A 199 23.12 -13.76 -24.59
N ALA A 200 22.80 -13.80 -23.28
CA ALA A 200 21.46 -13.47 -22.81
C ALA A 200 21.12 -11.99 -23.04
N GLN A 201 22.08 -11.08 -22.85
CA GLN A 201 21.91 -9.65 -23.09
C GLN A 201 21.60 -9.32 -24.56
N GLU A 202 22.17 -10.07 -25.51
CA GLU A 202 21.85 -9.93 -26.95
C GLU A 202 20.38 -10.22 -27.30
N SER A 203 19.62 -10.90 -26.43
CA SER A 203 18.18 -11.13 -26.66
C SER A 203 17.38 -9.83 -26.57
N GLY A 204 17.83 -8.88 -25.74
CA GLY A 204 17.08 -7.66 -25.41
C GLY A 204 15.79 -7.91 -24.62
N ASP A 205 15.48 -9.15 -24.24
CA ASP A 205 14.26 -9.49 -23.50
C ASP A 205 14.45 -9.17 -22.01
N SER A 206 13.86 -8.07 -21.55
CA SER A 206 13.97 -7.61 -20.17
C SER A 206 13.37 -8.60 -19.17
N ALA A 207 12.33 -9.36 -19.53
CA ALA A 207 11.72 -10.33 -18.62
C ALA A 207 12.65 -11.52 -18.40
N LEU A 208 13.23 -12.06 -19.47
CA LEU A 208 14.23 -13.12 -19.40
C LEU A 208 15.44 -12.70 -18.57
N LEU A 209 15.94 -11.47 -18.78
CA LEU A 209 17.10 -10.97 -18.05
C LEU A 209 16.84 -10.77 -16.55
N LEU A 210 15.64 -10.31 -16.18
CA LEU A 210 15.22 -10.21 -14.79
C LEU A 210 15.13 -11.59 -14.13
N GLU A 211 14.58 -12.59 -14.85
CA GLU A 211 14.52 -13.97 -14.37
C GLU A 211 15.94 -14.54 -14.15
N PHE A 212 16.84 -14.31 -15.12
CA PHE A 212 18.24 -14.70 -15.04
C PHE A 212 18.95 -14.05 -13.84
N ALA A 213 18.75 -12.75 -13.63
CA ALA A 213 19.31 -12.02 -12.49
C ALA A 213 18.77 -12.55 -11.15
N THR A 214 17.46 -12.81 -11.08
CA THR A 214 16.79 -13.36 -9.89
C THR A 214 17.35 -14.73 -9.54
N HIS A 215 17.55 -15.62 -10.52
CA HIS A 215 18.12 -16.94 -10.26
C HIS A 215 19.58 -16.90 -9.86
N ILE A 216 20.41 -16.11 -10.55
CA ILE A 216 21.84 -15.98 -10.20
C ILE A 216 22.02 -15.42 -8.79
N SER A 217 21.17 -14.48 -8.36
CA SER A 217 21.25 -13.92 -7.00
C SER A 217 21.06 -14.97 -5.89
N LYS A 218 20.34 -16.06 -6.18
CA LYS A 218 19.96 -17.12 -5.24
C LYS A 218 20.79 -18.39 -5.36
N GLU A 219 21.60 -18.53 -6.40
CA GLU A 219 22.35 -19.76 -6.70
C GLU A 219 23.55 -19.93 -5.76
N GLU A 220 23.51 -20.83 -4.79
CA GLU A 220 24.58 -21.00 -3.79
C GLU A 220 25.89 -21.56 -4.37
N ALA A 221 25.84 -22.23 -5.52
CA ALA A 221 27.03 -22.76 -6.18
C ALA A 221 27.98 -21.66 -6.71
N ILE A 222 27.52 -20.41 -6.81
CA ILE A 222 28.31 -19.27 -7.29
C ILE A 222 28.81 -18.46 -6.08
N PRO A 223 30.09 -18.02 -6.06
CA PRO A 223 30.60 -17.14 -5.00
C PRO A 223 29.76 -15.87 -4.84
N ALA A 224 29.46 -15.47 -3.60
CA ALA A 224 28.53 -14.38 -3.29
C ALA A 224 28.84 -13.06 -4.02
N GLU A 225 30.12 -12.68 -4.12
CA GLU A 225 30.55 -11.48 -4.85
C GLU A 225 30.26 -11.57 -6.36
N ALA A 226 30.52 -12.73 -6.97
CA ALA A 226 30.25 -12.97 -8.38
C ALA A 226 28.73 -12.99 -8.66
N ARG A 227 27.92 -13.57 -7.76
CA ARG A 227 26.45 -13.54 -7.86
C ARG A 227 25.91 -12.13 -7.90
N SER A 228 26.32 -11.31 -6.93
CA SER A 228 25.88 -9.93 -6.84
C SER A 228 26.29 -9.17 -8.11
N ARG A 229 27.57 -9.21 -8.49
CA ARG A 229 28.07 -8.53 -9.71
C ARG A 229 27.33 -8.96 -10.98
N MET A 230 27.12 -10.25 -11.19
CA MET A 230 26.41 -10.78 -12.36
C MET A 230 24.92 -10.39 -12.37
N ALA A 231 24.23 -10.56 -11.24
CA ALA A 231 22.82 -10.19 -11.10
C ALA A 231 22.63 -8.68 -11.32
N LEU A 232 23.51 -7.85 -10.74
CA LEU A 232 23.54 -6.40 -10.92
C LEU A 232 23.75 -6.03 -12.40
N LYS A 233 24.69 -6.67 -13.09
CA LYS A 233 24.96 -6.41 -14.51
C LYS A 233 23.75 -6.74 -15.40
N LEU A 234 23.10 -7.88 -15.15
CA LEU A 234 21.89 -8.28 -15.86
C LEU A 234 20.73 -7.33 -15.57
N LEU A 235 20.54 -6.95 -14.31
CA LEU A 235 19.46 -6.06 -13.88
C LEU A 235 19.65 -4.64 -14.44
N LYS A 236 20.88 -4.10 -14.43
CA LYS A 236 21.21 -2.80 -15.04
C LYS A 236 20.87 -2.81 -16.54
N PHE A 237 21.28 -3.87 -17.26
CA PHE A 237 20.97 -4.01 -18.68
C PHE A 237 19.47 -4.18 -18.93
N SER A 238 18.79 -4.98 -18.10
CA SER A 238 17.35 -5.20 -18.20
C SER A 238 16.56 -3.91 -17.98
N LEU A 239 16.89 -3.11 -16.96
CA LEU A 239 16.25 -1.83 -16.70
C LEU A 239 16.49 -0.80 -17.80
N ALA A 240 17.65 -0.85 -18.46
CA ALA A 240 17.94 0.04 -19.58
C ALA A 240 16.98 -0.19 -20.76
N HIS A 241 16.60 -1.45 -21.02
CA HIS A 241 15.70 -1.87 -22.10
C HIS A 241 14.22 -1.95 -21.68
N MET A 242 13.94 -1.90 -20.37
CA MET A 242 12.58 -1.96 -19.84
C MET A 242 11.82 -0.66 -20.12
N ASP A 243 10.62 -0.81 -20.68
CA ASP A 243 9.56 0.20 -20.68
C ASP A 243 8.41 -0.27 -19.78
N PHE A 244 8.37 0.25 -18.55
CA PHE A 244 7.32 -0.09 -17.58
C PHE A 244 5.92 0.27 -18.07
N TYR A 245 5.80 1.21 -19.01
CA TYR A 245 4.53 1.72 -19.51
C TYR A 245 4.26 1.28 -20.96
N ALA A 246 5.04 0.32 -21.50
CA ALA A 246 4.78 -0.24 -22.81
C ALA A 246 3.38 -0.87 -22.83
N PRO A 247 2.56 -0.57 -23.87
CA PRO A 247 1.22 -1.10 -23.99
C PRO A 247 1.29 -2.63 -24.05
N VAL A 248 0.35 -3.27 -23.37
CA VAL A 248 0.29 -4.73 -23.35
C VAL A 248 -0.19 -5.15 -24.73
N PRO A 249 0.51 -6.07 -25.43
CA PRO A 249 0.03 -6.59 -26.70
C PRO A 249 -1.36 -7.19 -26.49
N GLN A 250 -2.39 -6.48 -26.92
CA GLN A 250 -3.75 -7.00 -26.85
C GLN A 250 -3.85 -8.10 -27.89
N LYS A 251 -4.07 -9.33 -27.44
CA LYS A 251 -4.40 -10.44 -28.35
C LYS A 251 -5.64 -9.98 -29.12
N PRO A 252 -5.58 -9.87 -30.45
CA PRO A 252 -6.76 -9.48 -31.22
C PRO A 252 -7.89 -10.44 -30.84
N PRO A 253 -9.11 -9.93 -30.57
CA PRO A 253 -10.24 -10.80 -30.25
C PRO A 253 -10.35 -11.84 -31.37
N ALA A 254 -10.47 -13.10 -31.00
CA ALA A 254 -10.34 -14.24 -31.92
C ALA A 254 -11.53 -14.41 -32.89
N GLY A 255 -12.24 -13.32 -33.22
CA GLY A 255 -13.40 -13.34 -34.10
C GLY A 255 -13.54 -12.06 -34.93
N PRO A 256 -14.15 -12.14 -36.13
CA PRO A 256 -14.47 -11.01 -36.97
C PRO A 256 -15.68 -10.24 -36.39
N THR A 257 -15.53 -9.69 -35.19
CA THR A 257 -16.52 -8.78 -34.62
C THR A 257 -16.28 -7.38 -35.18
N TYR A 258 -17.14 -6.98 -36.13
CA TYR A 258 -17.36 -5.60 -36.54
C TYR A 258 -17.92 -4.80 -35.36
N SER A 259 -17.09 -4.48 -34.38
CA SER A 259 -17.48 -3.60 -33.28
C SER A 259 -16.55 -2.41 -33.25
N TRP A 260 -17.18 -1.23 -33.40
CA TRP A 260 -16.71 0.09 -32.99
C TRP A 260 -15.48 0.04 -32.10
N ARG A 261 -14.38 0.67 -32.52
CA ARG A 261 -13.17 0.84 -31.72
C ARG A 261 -13.59 1.29 -30.32
N PRO A 262 -13.58 0.41 -29.31
CA PRO A 262 -13.80 0.88 -27.97
C PRO A 262 -12.68 1.88 -27.74
N TYR A 263 -13.00 3.05 -27.18
CA TYR A 263 -12.00 3.84 -26.50
C TYR A 263 -11.30 2.86 -25.55
N THR A 264 -10.12 2.39 -25.92
CA THR A 264 -9.29 1.52 -25.10
C THR A 264 -8.91 2.39 -23.93
N ARG A 265 -9.78 2.39 -22.92
CA ARG A 265 -9.44 2.85 -21.59
C ARG A 265 -8.16 2.09 -21.27
N PRO A 266 -7.03 2.77 -21.00
CA PRO A 266 -5.80 2.09 -20.66
C PRO A 266 -6.05 1.28 -19.38
N ALA A 267 -6.50 0.03 -19.52
CA ALA A 267 -6.76 -0.90 -18.43
C ALA A 267 -5.45 -1.55 -17.96
N GLU A 268 -4.32 -0.90 -18.23
CA GLU A 268 -2.98 -1.48 -18.20
C GLU A 268 -2.26 -1.26 -16.86
N GLU A 269 -2.77 -0.38 -16.01
CA GLU A 269 -2.03 0.11 -14.83
C GLU A 269 -1.76 -0.95 -13.75
N PRO A 270 -2.69 -1.88 -13.44
CA PRO A 270 -2.38 -2.97 -12.51
C PRO A 270 -1.21 -3.83 -13.01
N GLN A 271 -1.12 -4.08 -14.33
CA GLN A 271 -0.04 -4.88 -14.89
C GLN A 271 1.30 -4.16 -14.88
N GLN A 272 1.30 -2.82 -15.00
CA GLN A 272 2.52 -2.00 -14.91
C GLN A 272 3.11 -2.06 -13.49
N LEU A 273 2.26 -1.98 -12.46
CA LEU A 273 2.68 -2.19 -11.08
C LEU A 273 3.28 -3.58 -10.86
N GLU A 274 2.56 -4.64 -11.28
CA GLU A 274 3.06 -6.02 -11.14
C GLU A 274 4.36 -6.25 -11.92
N ARG A 275 4.55 -5.57 -13.05
CA ARG A 275 5.79 -5.61 -13.81
C ARG A 275 6.94 -4.91 -13.08
N ALA A 276 6.69 -3.81 -12.38
CA ALA A 276 7.73 -3.04 -11.69
C ALA A 276 8.17 -3.66 -10.35
N LYS A 277 7.27 -4.34 -9.63
CA LYS A 277 7.54 -5.00 -8.34
C LYS A 277 8.78 -5.89 -8.32
N PRO A 278 8.95 -6.87 -9.25
CA PRO A 278 10.09 -7.78 -9.17
C PRO A 278 11.43 -7.09 -9.43
N TYR A 279 11.47 -6.04 -10.25
CA TYR A 279 12.67 -5.21 -10.43
C TYR A 279 13.04 -4.51 -9.13
N LEU A 280 12.08 -3.84 -8.50
CA LEU A 280 12.34 -3.11 -7.27
C LEU A 280 12.71 -4.07 -6.12
N ALA A 281 12.02 -5.20 -6.00
CA ALA A 281 12.35 -6.23 -5.02
C ALA A 281 13.79 -6.71 -5.16
N LEU A 282 14.22 -7.03 -6.39
CA LEU A 282 15.59 -7.49 -6.63
C LEU A 282 16.63 -6.37 -6.42
N CYS A 283 16.32 -5.11 -6.77
CA CYS A 283 17.19 -3.97 -6.46
C CYS A 283 17.39 -3.81 -4.95
N LEU A 284 16.33 -3.96 -4.15
CA LEU A 284 16.39 -3.86 -2.69
C LEU A 284 17.17 -5.04 -2.08
N GLU A 285 17.02 -6.25 -2.64
CA GLU A 285 17.76 -7.46 -2.23
C GLU A 285 19.26 -7.33 -2.51
N LEU A 286 19.65 -6.76 -3.67
CA LEU A 286 21.05 -6.61 -4.05
C LEU A 286 21.75 -5.41 -3.39
N GLY A 287 21.01 -4.41 -2.94
CA GLY A 287 21.54 -3.26 -2.18
C GLY A 287 22.42 -2.28 -2.97
N ASP A 288 22.43 -2.33 -4.31
CA ASP A 288 23.22 -1.44 -5.17
C ASP A 288 22.50 -0.12 -5.46
N MET A 289 23.21 0.98 -5.24
CA MET A 289 22.69 2.34 -5.35
C MET A 289 22.49 2.85 -6.75
N ASP A 290 23.36 2.47 -7.68
CA ASP A 290 23.25 2.91 -9.05
C ASP A 290 21.97 2.35 -9.67
N LEU A 291 21.62 1.11 -9.33
CA LEU A 291 20.37 0.49 -9.73
C LEU A 291 19.14 1.21 -9.16
N LEU A 292 19.20 1.53 -7.88
CA LEU A 292 18.13 2.27 -7.21
C LEU A 292 18.01 3.70 -7.74
N SER A 293 19.01 4.26 -8.42
CA SER A 293 18.89 5.53 -9.15
C SER A 293 18.33 5.35 -10.57
N LEU A 294 18.63 4.23 -11.23
CA LEU A 294 18.21 3.95 -12.60
C LEU A 294 16.71 3.63 -12.71
N ALA A 295 16.19 2.80 -11.80
CA ALA A 295 14.79 2.39 -11.81
C ALA A 295 13.82 3.59 -11.62
N PRO A 296 14.02 4.50 -10.66
CA PRO A 296 13.23 5.73 -10.54
C PRO A 296 13.24 6.58 -11.80
N ASN A 297 14.37 6.75 -12.48
CA ASN A 297 14.41 7.57 -13.70
C ASN A 297 13.48 7.01 -14.80
N LYS A 298 13.39 5.68 -14.92
CA LYS A 298 12.47 5.01 -15.85
C LYS A 298 11.02 5.08 -15.38
N LEU A 299 10.78 4.87 -14.08
CA LEU A 299 9.44 4.94 -13.48
C LEU A 299 8.87 6.37 -13.50
N LEU A 300 9.72 7.38 -13.33
CA LEU A 300 9.42 8.81 -13.34
C LEU A 300 9.48 9.42 -14.75
N ALA A 301 9.69 8.62 -15.80
CA ALA A 301 9.69 9.07 -17.19
C ALA A 301 8.26 9.43 -17.67
N VAL A 302 7.66 10.42 -17.04
CA VAL A 302 6.34 11.00 -17.37
C VAL A 302 6.47 12.29 -18.17
N ALA A 303 7.69 12.68 -18.55
CA ALA A 303 7.92 13.85 -19.40
C ALA A 303 7.15 13.70 -20.73
N GLY A 304 6.46 14.78 -21.13
CA GLY A 304 5.63 14.80 -22.34
C GLY A 304 4.27 14.11 -22.21
N GLN A 305 3.91 13.56 -21.04
CA GLN A 305 2.58 12.99 -20.79
C GLN A 305 1.59 14.08 -20.35
N THR A 306 0.29 13.83 -20.54
CA THR A 306 -0.76 14.73 -20.04
C THR A 306 -0.86 14.66 -18.52
N ALA A 307 -1.36 15.73 -17.88
CA ALA A 307 -1.59 15.75 -16.43
C ALA A 307 -2.46 14.58 -15.95
N GLU A 308 -3.43 14.15 -16.75
CA GLU A 308 -4.26 12.98 -16.43
C GLU A 308 -3.45 11.68 -16.41
N ILE A 309 -2.60 11.43 -17.42
CA ILE A 309 -1.76 10.22 -17.47
C ILE A 309 -0.74 10.24 -16.33
N THR A 310 -0.12 11.40 -16.06
CA THR A 310 0.82 11.57 -14.95
C THR A 310 0.15 11.29 -13.61
N LEU A 311 -1.05 11.83 -13.39
CA LEU A 311 -1.84 11.57 -12.18
C LEU A 311 -2.09 10.07 -12.02
N ARG A 312 -2.55 9.42 -13.10
CA ARG A 312 -2.94 8.02 -13.11
C ARG A 312 -1.76 7.08 -12.83
N ARG A 313 -0.65 7.24 -13.56
CA ARG A 313 0.61 6.49 -13.33
C ARG A 313 1.14 6.70 -11.91
N THR A 314 1.10 7.94 -11.41
CA THR A 314 1.59 8.22 -10.07
C THR A 314 0.73 7.52 -9.03
N ARG A 315 -0.60 7.63 -9.14
CA ARG A 315 -1.56 7.02 -8.23
C ARG A 315 -1.54 5.50 -8.26
N ASP A 316 -1.56 4.91 -9.45
CA ASP A 316 -1.87 3.49 -9.64
C ASP A 316 -0.59 2.63 -9.76
N VAL A 317 0.57 3.24 -10.04
CA VAL A 317 1.86 2.55 -10.14
C VAL A 317 2.86 3.05 -9.10
N LEU A 318 3.19 4.34 -9.08
CA LEU A 318 4.29 4.84 -8.25
C LEU A 318 4.00 4.75 -6.74
N LEU A 319 2.86 5.27 -6.27
CA LEU A 319 2.53 5.26 -4.83
C LEU A 319 2.42 3.82 -4.28
N PRO A 320 1.72 2.87 -4.94
CA PRO A 320 1.67 1.48 -4.48
C PRO A 320 3.03 0.80 -4.51
N LEU A 321 3.87 1.11 -5.51
CA LEU A 321 5.22 0.56 -5.62
C LEU A 321 6.14 1.06 -4.50
N ILE A 322 6.01 2.33 -4.11
CA ILE A 322 6.73 2.89 -2.96
C ILE A 322 6.26 2.21 -1.66
N SER A 323 4.95 2.03 -1.46
CA SER A 323 4.46 1.28 -0.29
C SER A 323 5.00 -0.15 -0.28
N PHE A 324 4.99 -0.83 -1.43
CA PHE A 324 5.54 -2.17 -1.57
C PHE A 324 7.02 -2.22 -1.14
N ALA A 325 7.84 -1.25 -1.54
CA ALA A 325 9.25 -1.19 -1.15
C ALA A 325 9.46 -0.94 0.35
N GLN A 326 8.58 -0.14 0.97
CA GLN A 326 8.61 0.13 2.42
C GLN A 326 8.18 -1.10 3.23
N ASP A 327 7.21 -1.85 2.71
CA ASP A 327 6.64 -3.02 3.39
C ASP A 327 7.47 -4.31 3.14
N ALA A 328 8.45 -4.28 2.23
CA ALA A 328 9.26 -5.45 1.87
C ALA A 328 10.07 -6.01 3.06
N PRO A 329 9.96 -7.30 3.41
CA PRO A 329 10.65 -7.89 4.55
C PRO A 329 12.17 -7.93 4.35
N GLY A 330 12.94 -7.60 5.39
CA GLY A 330 14.41 -7.54 5.33
C GLY A 330 14.98 -6.14 5.08
N SER A 331 14.13 -5.12 4.97
CA SER A 331 14.44 -3.71 4.76
C SER A 331 15.03 -3.00 5.98
N ARG A 332 16.09 -3.55 6.59
CA ARG A 332 17.14 -2.65 7.09
C ARG A 332 17.84 -2.08 5.86
N LEU A 333 17.13 -1.21 5.14
CA LEU A 333 17.67 -0.51 3.98
C LEU A 333 18.94 0.17 4.48
N GLY A 334 20.05 -0.12 3.81
CA GLY A 334 21.25 0.69 4.00
C GLY A 334 20.86 2.15 3.81
N GLY A 335 21.53 3.07 4.53
CA GLY A 335 21.20 4.50 4.48
C GLY A 335 21.15 5.05 3.05
N SER A 336 21.88 4.42 2.14
CA SER A 336 21.85 4.72 0.72
C SER A 336 20.53 4.29 0.05
N ALA A 337 20.08 3.04 0.23
CA ALA A 337 18.83 2.56 -0.38
C ALA A 337 17.61 3.34 0.13
N GLN A 338 17.64 3.72 1.41
CA GLN A 338 16.67 4.66 2.01
C GLN A 338 16.64 5.99 1.25
N ALA A 339 17.80 6.58 0.93
CA ALA A 339 17.89 7.85 0.21
C ALA A 339 17.32 7.78 -1.22
N ALA A 340 17.54 6.68 -1.94
CA ALA A 340 16.96 6.50 -3.28
C ALA A 340 15.43 6.33 -3.21
N LEU A 341 14.93 5.58 -2.23
CA LEU A 341 13.48 5.43 -2.01
C LEU A 341 12.84 6.76 -1.58
N GLN A 342 13.53 7.57 -0.78
CA GLN A 342 13.12 8.94 -0.45
C GLN A 342 13.06 9.81 -1.69
N GLN A 343 14.07 9.76 -2.57
CA GLN A 343 14.06 10.50 -3.83
C GLN A 343 12.88 10.10 -4.73
N LEU A 344 12.61 8.80 -4.87
CA LEU A 344 11.45 8.31 -5.61
C LEU A 344 10.14 8.81 -5.00
N SER A 345 10.04 8.76 -3.66
CA SER A 345 8.88 9.22 -2.89
C SER A 345 8.62 10.71 -3.10
N THR A 346 9.63 11.55 -2.95
CA THR A 346 9.56 13.00 -3.14
C THR A 346 9.19 13.35 -4.58
N SER A 347 9.78 12.65 -5.55
CA SER A 347 9.49 12.87 -6.97
C SER A 347 8.05 12.48 -7.33
N ALA A 348 7.60 11.31 -6.87
CA ALA A 348 6.22 10.86 -7.07
C ALA A 348 5.22 11.81 -6.40
N ALA A 349 5.49 12.25 -5.17
CA ALA A 349 4.62 13.21 -4.48
C ALA A 349 4.54 14.55 -5.22
N SER A 350 5.68 15.07 -5.71
CA SER A 350 5.74 16.29 -6.50
C SER A 350 4.96 16.17 -7.81
N LEU A 351 5.14 15.07 -8.57
CA LEU A 351 4.39 14.81 -9.80
C LEU A 351 2.89 14.71 -9.54
N TYR A 352 2.50 14.03 -8.45
CA TYR A 352 1.10 13.93 -8.04
C TYR A 352 0.52 15.31 -7.76
N LEU A 353 1.23 16.12 -6.96
CA LEU A 353 0.82 17.48 -6.60
C LEU A 353 0.70 18.41 -7.82
N GLN A 354 1.64 18.34 -8.75
CA GLN A 354 1.58 19.12 -10.00
C GLN A 354 0.41 18.69 -10.89
N ALA A 355 0.15 17.39 -10.98
CA ALA A 355 -1.00 16.89 -11.73
C ALA A 355 -2.33 17.29 -11.07
N LEU A 356 -2.37 17.33 -9.74
CA LEU A 356 -3.53 17.78 -8.98
C LEU A 356 -3.84 19.27 -9.16
N THR A 357 -2.82 20.13 -9.14
CA THR A 357 -3.03 21.57 -9.35
C THR A 357 -3.52 21.85 -10.77
N ALA A 358 -3.08 21.06 -11.75
CA ALA A 358 -3.59 21.12 -13.12
C ALA A 358 -5.01 20.54 -13.29
N SER A 359 -5.45 19.62 -12.42
CA SER A 359 -6.75 18.92 -12.57
C SER A 359 -7.39 18.56 -11.22
N PRO A 360 -7.90 19.55 -10.46
CA PRO A 360 -8.37 19.35 -9.08
C PRO A 360 -9.66 18.52 -8.94
N ARG A 361 -10.34 18.16 -10.03
CA ARG A 361 -11.64 17.43 -9.98
C ARG A 361 -11.51 15.93 -9.74
N ASN A 362 -10.31 15.36 -9.83
CA ASN A 362 -10.09 13.90 -9.87
C ASN A 362 -9.48 13.31 -8.59
N ILE A 363 -9.48 14.06 -7.48
CA ILE A 363 -8.85 13.61 -6.24
C ILE A 363 -9.78 12.64 -5.52
N LEU A 364 -9.39 11.38 -5.38
CA LEU A 364 -10.08 10.46 -4.47
C LEU A 364 -9.42 10.52 -3.08
N LEU A 365 -10.22 10.35 -2.03
CA LEU A 365 -9.72 10.37 -0.64
C LEU A 365 -8.67 9.27 -0.39
N ILE A 366 -8.84 8.11 -1.04
CA ILE A 366 -7.90 6.99 -0.94
C ILE A 366 -6.49 7.38 -1.41
N ASP A 367 -6.40 8.30 -2.37
CA ASP A 367 -5.14 8.76 -2.94
C ASP A 367 -4.38 9.64 -1.95
N VAL A 368 -5.12 10.41 -1.13
CA VAL A 368 -4.56 11.31 -0.11
C VAL A 368 -3.85 10.50 0.99
N SER A 369 -4.45 9.38 1.42
CA SER A 369 -3.83 8.51 2.41
C SER A 369 -2.52 7.90 1.91
N SER A 370 -2.52 7.36 0.68
CA SER A 370 -1.33 6.77 0.07
C SER A 370 -0.23 7.82 -0.13
N LEU A 371 -0.58 9.00 -0.62
CA LEU A 371 0.35 10.11 -0.82
C LEU A 371 0.99 10.57 0.51
N ILE A 372 0.18 10.71 1.56
CA ILE A 372 0.68 11.10 2.89
C ILE A 372 1.64 10.05 3.43
N LYS A 373 1.31 8.76 3.34
CA LYS A 373 2.23 7.67 3.73
C LYS A 373 3.56 7.81 3.00
N VAL A 374 3.52 7.97 1.68
CA VAL A 374 4.71 8.15 0.82
C VAL A 374 5.56 9.34 1.26
N MET A 375 4.94 10.47 1.61
CA MET A 375 5.68 11.69 1.97
C MET A 375 6.29 11.67 3.37
N ILE A 376 5.59 11.07 4.32
CA ILE A 376 6.15 10.86 5.66
C ILE A 376 7.41 9.99 5.55
N SER A 377 7.31 8.88 4.81
CA SER A 377 8.46 8.01 4.55
C SER A 377 9.55 8.67 3.71
N GLY A 378 9.17 9.61 2.83
CA GLY A 378 10.08 10.46 2.07
C GLY A 378 10.81 11.51 2.92
N GLY A 379 10.47 11.67 4.20
CA GLY A 379 11.04 12.70 5.08
C GLY A 379 10.59 14.11 4.71
N GLN A 380 9.39 14.27 4.14
CA GLN A 380 8.80 15.55 3.75
C GLN A 380 7.45 15.80 4.45
N PRO A 381 7.38 15.76 5.81
CA PRO A 381 6.13 15.98 6.54
C PRO A 381 5.57 17.40 6.36
N GLU A 382 6.40 18.39 6.09
CA GLU A 382 6.00 19.78 5.82
C GLU A 382 5.20 19.94 4.52
N ASP A 383 5.38 19.05 3.54
CA ASP A 383 4.61 19.09 2.30
C ASP A 383 3.24 18.40 2.46
N VAL A 384 3.06 17.54 3.47
CA VAL A 384 1.75 16.95 3.82
C VAL A 384 0.75 18.06 4.13
N ILE A 385 1.22 19.09 4.83
CA ILE A 385 0.45 20.31 5.12
C ILE A 385 -0.09 20.96 3.82
N LYS A 386 0.74 21.05 2.76
CA LYS A 386 0.34 21.63 1.47
C LYS A 386 -0.74 20.78 0.78
N ILE A 387 -0.70 19.46 0.90
CA ILE A 387 -1.72 18.56 0.33
C ILE A 387 -3.03 18.68 1.06
N VAL A 388 -2.99 18.65 2.39
CA VAL A 388 -4.18 18.84 3.22
C VAL A 388 -4.80 20.21 2.91
N ALA A 389 -3.97 21.21 2.60
CA ALA A 389 -4.42 22.49 2.08
C ALA A 389 -5.02 22.43 0.66
N LEU A 390 -4.44 21.69 -0.28
CA LEU A 390 -4.93 21.62 -1.67
C LEU A 390 -6.23 20.80 -1.80
N THR A 391 -6.28 19.65 -1.13
CA THR A 391 -7.46 18.75 -1.10
C THR A 391 -8.67 19.47 -0.54
N ASN A 392 -8.50 20.21 0.56
CA ASN A 392 -9.58 21.01 1.12
C ASN A 392 -10.13 22.07 0.14
N ALA A 393 -9.31 22.69 -0.72
CA ALA A 393 -9.83 23.71 -1.64
C ALA A 393 -10.79 23.16 -2.71
N GLY A 394 -10.58 21.92 -3.17
CA GLY A 394 -11.43 21.28 -4.20
C GLY A 394 -12.68 20.60 -3.65
N TYR A 395 -12.63 20.10 -2.40
CA TYR A 395 -13.70 19.29 -1.81
C TYR A 395 -14.93 20.08 -1.32
N PHE A 396 -14.83 21.41 -1.22
CA PHE A 396 -15.90 22.23 -0.62
C PHE A 396 -16.94 22.78 -1.61
N ALA A 397 -17.13 22.16 -2.79
CA ALA A 397 -18.07 22.67 -3.77
C ALA A 397 -19.56 22.54 -3.38
N THR A 398 -19.95 21.57 -2.53
CA THR A 398 -21.37 21.35 -2.16
C THR A 398 -21.63 21.39 -0.64
N PRO A 399 -22.78 21.94 -0.16
CA PRO A 399 -23.02 22.17 1.27
C PRO A 399 -23.26 20.99 2.21
N THR A 400 -23.85 19.89 1.78
CA THR A 400 -24.31 18.85 2.73
C THR A 400 -23.32 17.69 2.91
N ALA A 401 -22.26 17.63 2.10
CA ALA A 401 -21.28 16.54 2.10
C ALA A 401 -19.96 16.84 2.84
N ARG A 402 -19.85 17.96 3.59
CA ARG A 402 -18.55 18.50 4.04
C ARG A 402 -18.00 17.98 5.37
N VAL A 403 -18.85 17.50 6.29
CA VAL A 403 -18.39 17.11 7.64
C VAL A 403 -17.59 15.80 7.62
N LYS A 404 -18.06 14.79 6.87
CA LYS A 404 -17.41 13.48 6.84
C LYS A 404 -15.97 13.51 6.28
N PRO A 405 -15.68 14.14 5.12
CA PRO A 405 -14.31 14.25 4.62
C PRO A 405 -13.37 15.02 5.56
N ALA A 406 -13.89 16.02 6.28
CA ALA A 406 -13.13 16.75 7.28
C ALA A 406 -12.64 15.85 8.40
N ILE A 407 -13.55 15.01 8.92
CA ILE A 407 -13.28 14.07 10.00
C ILE A 407 -12.35 12.97 9.53
N GLU A 408 -12.49 12.49 8.30
CA GLU A 408 -11.56 11.54 7.70
C GLU A 408 -10.15 12.13 7.56
N ALA A 409 -10.04 13.40 7.13
CA ALA A 409 -8.75 14.11 7.07
C ALA A 409 -8.12 14.30 8.45
N LEU A 410 -8.90 14.70 9.47
CA LEU A 410 -8.40 14.82 10.84
C LEU A 410 -8.02 13.46 11.44
N ASN A 411 -8.81 12.42 11.18
CA ASN A 411 -8.49 11.06 11.59
C ASN A 411 -7.18 10.57 10.96
N LEU A 412 -6.94 10.94 9.70
CA LEU A 412 -5.67 10.68 9.04
C LEU A 412 -4.53 11.46 9.72
N CYS A 413 -4.70 12.74 10.03
CA CYS A 413 -3.72 13.54 10.77
C CYS A 413 -3.35 12.94 12.14
N PHE A 414 -4.32 12.35 12.85
CA PHE A 414 -4.07 11.60 14.09
C PHE A 414 -3.27 10.31 13.85
N ASN A 415 -3.67 9.52 12.86
CA ASN A 415 -3.01 8.25 12.54
C ASN A 415 -1.53 8.43 12.15
N ILE A 416 -1.18 9.60 11.61
CA ILE A 416 0.20 9.94 11.22
C ILE A 416 0.94 10.79 12.27
N GLU A 417 0.31 11.04 13.43
CA GLU A 417 0.87 11.82 14.53
C GLU A 417 1.34 13.24 14.13
N LEU A 418 0.59 13.93 13.24
CA LEU A 418 0.93 15.26 12.74
C LEU A 418 -0.06 16.35 13.25
N PRO A 419 0.08 16.83 14.50
CA PRO A 419 -0.88 17.76 15.11
C PRO A 419 -0.96 19.13 14.39
N GLU A 420 0.12 19.57 13.75
CA GLU A 420 0.10 20.81 12.95
C GLU A 420 -0.84 20.73 11.74
N ALA A 421 -0.99 19.55 11.14
CA ALA A 421 -1.96 19.35 10.07
C ALA A 421 -3.40 19.43 10.59
N CYS A 422 -3.69 18.92 11.79
CA CYS A 422 -4.99 19.12 12.45
C CYS A 422 -5.30 20.61 12.58
N ARG A 423 -4.31 21.42 13.01
CA ARG A 423 -4.49 22.86 13.21
C ARG A 423 -4.91 23.56 11.92
N LEU A 424 -4.29 23.21 10.81
CA LEU A 424 -4.60 23.81 9.50
C LEU A 424 -5.96 23.39 8.95
N VAL A 425 -6.34 22.11 9.13
CA VAL A 425 -7.68 21.64 8.77
C VAL A 425 -8.71 22.41 9.56
N LEU A 426 -8.59 22.43 10.89
CA LEU A 426 -9.54 23.11 11.77
C LEU A 426 -9.57 24.62 11.51
N HIS A 427 -8.42 25.26 11.33
CA HIS A 427 -8.31 26.69 11.03
C HIS A 427 -9.14 27.08 9.80
N ARG A 428 -9.21 26.22 8.78
CA ARG A 428 -10.01 26.47 7.58
C ARG A 428 -11.51 26.34 7.81
N PHE A 429 -11.93 25.45 8.71
CA PHE A 429 -13.34 25.35 9.11
C PHE A 429 -13.80 26.61 9.84
N ILE A 430 -12.97 27.12 10.76
CA ILE A 430 -13.33 28.29 11.55
C ILE A 430 -13.09 29.62 10.80
N HIS A 431 -12.31 29.65 9.71
CA HIS A 431 -12.12 30.85 8.88
C HIS A 431 -12.60 30.66 7.44
N PRO A 432 -13.92 30.45 7.20
CA PRO A 432 -14.45 30.35 5.86
C PRO A 432 -14.41 31.72 5.15
N PRO A 433 -14.39 31.77 3.80
CA PRO A 433 -14.49 33.03 3.05
C PRO A 433 -15.75 33.84 3.38
N LYS A 434 -16.83 33.16 3.77
CA LYS A 434 -18.08 33.76 4.22
C LYS A 434 -18.57 33.00 5.45
N LEU A 435 -18.55 33.67 6.61
CA LEU A 435 -19.09 33.17 7.86
C LEU A 435 -20.50 33.73 8.05
N ASP A 436 -21.53 32.91 7.84
CA ASP A 436 -22.93 33.28 8.04
C ASP A 436 -23.69 32.24 8.87
N VAL A 437 -24.92 32.57 9.27
CA VAL A 437 -25.80 31.70 10.11
C VAL A 437 -26.00 30.33 9.47
N ALA A 438 -26.13 30.28 8.14
CA ALA A 438 -26.29 29.04 7.40
C ALA A 438 -25.02 28.18 7.49
N TYR A 439 -23.83 28.79 7.36
CA TYR A 439 -22.57 28.07 7.52
C TYR A 439 -22.42 27.50 8.93
N ILE A 440 -22.68 28.31 9.95
CA ILE A 440 -22.54 27.88 11.34
C ILE A 440 -23.50 26.73 11.66
N SER A 441 -24.77 26.86 11.26
CA SER A 441 -25.81 25.86 11.56
C SER A 441 -25.64 24.58 10.75
N THR A 442 -25.19 24.68 9.50
CA THR A 442 -25.10 23.53 8.58
C THR A 442 -23.78 22.77 8.68
N TYR A 443 -22.68 23.45 9.03
CA TYR A 443 -21.34 22.83 9.09
C TYR A 443 -20.77 22.80 10.50
N LEU A 444 -20.61 23.96 11.14
CA LEU A 444 -19.88 24.02 12.40
C LEU A 444 -20.64 23.32 13.54
N GLY A 445 -21.96 23.44 13.58
CA GLY A 445 -22.81 22.73 14.54
C GLY A 445 -22.65 21.21 14.43
N PRO A 446 -22.94 20.59 13.27
CA PRO A 446 -22.78 19.14 13.08
C PRO A 446 -21.33 18.64 13.19
N LEU A 447 -20.33 19.51 12.99
CA LEU A 447 -18.92 19.16 13.15
C LEU A 447 -18.54 18.89 14.63
N ILE A 448 -19.17 19.56 15.60
CA ILE A 448 -18.87 19.39 17.04
C ILE A 448 -18.98 17.93 17.51
N PRO A 449 -20.12 17.23 17.37
CA PRO A 449 -20.25 15.86 17.85
C PRO A 449 -19.29 14.89 17.15
N GLU A 450 -19.01 15.12 15.87
CA GLU A 450 -18.06 14.31 15.11
C GLU A 450 -16.60 14.54 15.56
N LEU A 451 -16.20 15.79 15.82
CA LEU A 451 -14.90 16.11 16.41
C LEU A 451 -14.76 15.47 17.80
N HIS A 452 -15.80 15.52 18.61
CA HIS A 452 -15.81 14.89 19.92
C HIS A 452 -15.63 13.36 19.80
N ALA A 453 -16.38 12.71 18.91
CA ALA A 453 -16.24 11.27 18.65
C ALA A 453 -14.84 10.90 18.16
N LEU A 454 -14.25 11.73 17.28
CA LEU A 454 -12.89 11.55 16.80
C LEU A 454 -11.85 11.66 17.92
N LEU A 455 -11.97 12.67 18.79
CA LEU A 455 -11.07 12.86 19.93
C LEU A 455 -11.16 11.72 20.93
N ALA A 456 -12.37 11.23 21.21
CA ALA A 456 -12.60 10.07 22.05
C ALA A 456 -11.93 8.81 21.47
N LYS A 457 -12.05 8.58 20.15
CA LYS A 457 -11.40 7.48 19.44
C LYS A 457 -9.88 7.49 19.61
N HIS A 458 -9.26 8.66 19.55
CA HIS A 458 -7.81 8.85 19.68
C HIS A 458 -7.36 9.16 21.12
N LYS A 459 -8.25 9.01 22.12
CA LYS A 459 -7.98 9.29 23.54
C LYS A 459 -7.37 10.67 23.80
N THR A 460 -7.70 11.65 22.96
CA THR A 460 -7.20 13.02 23.08
C THR A 460 -8.21 13.83 23.89
N PRO A 461 -7.79 14.53 24.95
CA PRO A 461 -8.72 15.35 25.73
C PRO A 461 -9.24 16.52 24.89
N ILE A 462 -10.50 16.91 25.09
CA ILE A 462 -11.13 18.06 24.40
C ILE A 462 -10.34 19.36 24.63
N SER A 463 -9.65 19.47 25.77
CA SER A 463 -8.80 20.61 26.12
C SER A 463 -7.46 20.65 25.38
N ALA A 464 -7.12 19.66 24.55
CA ALA A 464 -5.90 19.69 23.76
C ALA A 464 -6.02 20.68 22.59
N GLU A 465 -4.96 21.46 22.36
CA GLU A 465 -4.83 22.22 21.12
C GLU A 465 -4.55 21.27 19.94
N PRO A 466 -5.06 21.55 18.72
CA PRO A 466 -5.81 22.73 18.28
C PRO A 466 -7.34 22.68 18.50
N PHE A 467 -7.85 21.67 19.21
CA PHE A 467 -9.29 21.42 19.31
C PHE A 467 -9.99 22.34 20.30
N ALA A 468 -9.36 22.62 21.44
CA ALA A 468 -9.90 23.53 22.45
C ALA A 468 -10.22 24.90 21.86
N SER A 469 -9.25 25.54 21.20
CA SER A 469 -9.43 26.82 20.51
C SER A 469 -10.50 26.75 19.42
N THR A 470 -10.58 25.64 18.69
CA THR A 470 -11.60 25.42 17.66
C THR A 470 -13.01 25.34 18.25
N PHE A 471 -13.24 24.56 19.30
CA PHE A 471 -14.55 24.48 19.98
C PHE A 471 -14.99 25.83 20.54
N CYS A 472 -14.08 26.54 21.20
CA CYS A 472 -14.35 27.89 21.72
C CYS A 472 -14.75 28.85 20.60
N THR A 473 -14.04 28.80 19.47
CA THR A 473 -14.33 29.66 18.30
C THR A 473 -15.69 29.34 17.69
N ILE A 474 -16.02 28.05 17.53
CA ILE A 474 -17.34 27.62 17.04
C ILE A 474 -18.47 28.10 17.96
N LEU A 475 -18.32 27.91 19.28
CA LEU A 475 -19.31 28.37 20.27
C LEU A 475 -19.47 29.90 20.24
N LEU A 476 -18.36 30.64 20.11
CA LEU A 476 -18.40 32.08 19.99
C LEU A 476 -19.16 32.53 18.74
N TYR A 477 -18.92 31.90 17.59
CA TYR A 477 -19.67 32.18 16.37
C TYR A 477 -21.15 31.85 16.50
N TRP A 478 -21.48 30.75 17.18
CA TRP A 478 -22.87 30.40 17.46
C TRP A 478 -23.57 31.50 18.28
N VAL A 479 -22.95 31.98 19.35
CA VAL A 479 -23.49 33.06 20.18
C VAL A 479 -23.63 34.35 19.39
N GLN A 480 -22.62 34.74 18.60
CA GLN A 480 -22.59 36.01 17.87
C GLN A 480 -23.58 36.06 16.70
N HIS A 481 -23.76 34.96 15.98
CA HIS A 481 -24.51 34.95 14.72
C HIS A 481 -25.84 34.20 14.80
N VAL A 482 -25.92 33.13 15.60
CA VAL A 482 -27.12 32.26 15.64
C VAL A 482 -28.06 32.66 16.78
N MET A 483 -27.53 32.99 17.96
CA MET A 483 -28.37 33.37 19.11
C MET A 483 -28.95 34.79 19.02
N GLY A 484 -28.56 35.57 18.00
CA GLY A 484 -29.00 36.95 17.81
C GLY A 484 -28.34 37.94 18.79
N PRO A 485 -28.67 39.24 18.70
CA PRO A 485 -28.15 40.23 19.64
C PRO A 485 -28.54 39.82 21.06
N ARG A 486 -27.61 40.00 22.01
CA ARG A 486 -27.93 39.88 23.44
C ARG A 486 -29.20 40.71 23.68
N PRO A 487 -30.24 40.13 24.30
CA PRO A 487 -31.43 40.89 24.66
C PRO A 487 -30.99 42.18 25.36
N LEU A 488 -31.56 43.32 24.97
CA LEU A 488 -31.31 44.60 25.65
C LEU A 488 -31.40 44.35 27.15
N ASP A 489 -30.50 44.95 27.94
CA ASP A 489 -30.48 44.79 29.39
C ASP A 489 -31.72 45.46 30.00
N THR A 490 -32.86 44.78 29.86
CA THR A 490 -34.17 45.24 30.30
C THR A 490 -34.31 45.15 31.81
N SER A 491 -33.31 44.59 32.50
CA SER A 491 -33.28 44.45 33.97
C SER A 491 -33.48 45.80 34.66
N ALA A 492 -32.83 46.87 34.18
CA ALA A 492 -32.99 48.22 34.74
C ALA A 492 -34.42 48.75 34.57
N THR A 493 -35.06 48.46 33.44
CA THR A 493 -36.45 48.87 33.16
C THR A 493 -37.42 48.13 34.06
N TYR A 494 -37.22 46.83 34.25
CA TYR A 494 -38.09 46.00 35.08
C TYR A 494 -37.91 46.27 36.58
N ILE A 495 -36.69 46.51 37.05
CA ILE A 495 -36.43 46.96 38.43
C ILE A 495 -37.08 48.33 38.67
N GLY A 496 -37.08 49.21 37.67
CA GLY A 496 -37.82 50.48 37.72
C GLY A 496 -39.32 50.28 37.91
N ALA A 497 -39.93 49.34 37.17
CA ALA A 497 -41.35 49.01 37.31
C ALA A 497 -41.69 48.43 38.69
N LEU A 498 -40.80 47.63 39.29
CA LEU A 498 -40.95 47.14 40.66
C LEU A 498 -40.84 48.26 41.70
N LYS A 499 -39.94 49.24 41.52
CA LYS A 499 -39.83 50.39 42.44
C LYS A 499 -41.10 51.25 42.46
N ALA A 500 -41.91 51.21 41.40
CA ALA A 500 -43.22 51.87 41.36
C ALA A 500 -44.31 51.11 42.16
N TRP A 501 -44.03 49.91 42.68
CA TRP A 501 -44.94 49.17 43.56
C TRP A 501 -44.88 49.76 44.98
N THR A 502 -45.80 50.67 45.29
CA THR A 502 -45.82 51.46 46.55
C THR A 502 -46.65 50.87 47.69
N CYS A 503 -47.16 49.64 47.56
CA CYS A 503 -48.02 49.03 48.56
C CYS A 503 -47.24 48.48 49.77
N ASN A 504 -47.70 48.80 50.98
CA ASN A 504 -47.10 48.39 52.25
C ASN A 504 -47.94 47.36 53.03
N CYS A 505 -48.85 46.60 52.38
CA CYS A 505 -49.54 45.52 53.08
C CYS A 505 -48.55 44.42 53.49
N HIS A 506 -48.82 43.64 54.56
CA HIS A 506 -47.85 42.71 55.14
C HIS A 506 -47.23 41.67 54.19
N ILE A 507 -47.85 41.37 53.03
CA ILE A 507 -47.32 40.42 52.03
C ILE A 507 -46.50 41.13 50.93
N CYS A 508 -46.86 42.35 50.52
CA CYS A 508 -46.24 43.03 49.38
C CYS A 508 -44.72 43.23 49.53
N PRO A 509 -44.18 43.68 50.68
CA PRO A 509 -42.74 43.80 50.88
C PRO A 509 -42.00 42.47 50.71
N ALA A 510 -42.55 41.37 51.24
CA ALA A 510 -41.92 40.05 51.09
C ALA A 510 -41.86 39.59 49.62
N VAL A 511 -42.93 39.86 48.87
CA VAL A 511 -43.02 39.56 47.43
C VAL A 511 -42.05 40.45 46.63
N GLN A 512 -41.96 41.74 46.95
CA GLN A 512 -41.00 42.65 46.33
C GLN A 512 -39.55 42.24 46.64
N THR A 513 -39.23 41.95 47.91
CA THR A 513 -37.90 41.51 48.32
C THR A 513 -37.47 40.26 47.55
N PHE A 514 -38.39 39.30 47.38
CA PHE A 514 -38.14 38.12 46.58
C PHE A 514 -37.97 38.43 45.07
N LEU A 515 -38.77 39.33 44.49
CA LEU A 515 -38.59 39.72 43.08
C LEU A 515 -37.27 40.47 42.84
N THR A 516 -36.74 41.11 43.87
CA THR A 516 -35.42 41.76 43.85
C THR A 516 -34.28 40.88 44.36
N SER A 517 -34.56 39.63 44.78
CA SER A 517 -33.52 38.67 45.19
C SER A 517 -32.86 38.03 43.96
N LYS A 518 -32.15 36.92 44.16
CA LYS A 518 -31.42 36.26 43.07
C LYS A 518 -32.40 35.76 42.00
N PRO A 519 -32.04 35.85 40.71
CA PRO A 519 -32.83 35.22 39.64
C PRO A 519 -32.90 33.71 39.87
N GLU A 520 -33.91 33.06 39.29
CA GLU A 520 -34.15 31.60 39.35
C GLU A 520 -34.59 31.03 40.72
N GLU A 521 -34.76 31.86 41.75
CA GLU A 521 -35.37 31.41 43.02
C GLU A 521 -36.88 31.19 42.84
N SER A 522 -37.46 30.30 43.65
CA SER A 522 -38.91 30.12 43.72
C SER A 522 -39.44 30.25 45.14
N CYS A 523 -40.47 31.07 45.34
CA CYS A 523 -41.10 31.26 46.66
C CYS A 523 -42.60 30.95 46.62
N SER A 524 -43.08 30.37 47.71
CA SER A 524 -44.48 30.03 47.93
C SER A 524 -44.99 30.76 49.17
N TRP A 525 -46.16 31.39 49.06
CA TRP A 525 -46.82 32.01 50.20
C TRP A 525 -48.15 31.32 50.47
N GLN A 526 -48.22 30.63 51.60
CA GLN A 526 -49.41 29.89 52.01
C GLN A 526 -50.31 30.75 52.90
N ARG A 527 -51.61 30.42 52.95
CA ARG A 527 -52.61 31.04 53.83
C ARG A 527 -52.80 32.55 53.62
N ILE A 528 -52.56 33.05 52.40
CA ILE A 528 -52.93 34.41 52.03
C ILE A 528 -54.45 34.44 51.83
N GLY A 529 -55.18 35.18 52.66
CA GLY A 529 -56.62 35.33 52.49
C GLY A 529 -56.97 35.85 51.09
N ALA A 530 -58.13 35.44 50.54
CA ALA A 530 -58.54 35.78 49.18
C ALA A 530 -58.47 37.30 48.83
N PRO A 531 -58.83 38.24 49.74
CA PRO A 531 -58.69 39.67 49.46
C PRO A 531 -57.22 40.10 49.29
N THR A 532 -56.32 39.60 50.14
CA THR A 532 -54.88 39.90 50.07
C THR A 532 -54.25 39.26 48.84
N TRP A 533 -54.72 38.07 48.44
CA TRP A 533 -54.23 37.41 47.23
C TRP A 533 -54.59 38.20 45.97
N ARG A 534 -55.86 38.55 45.76
CA ARG A 534 -56.30 39.36 44.60
C ARG A 534 -55.53 40.68 44.51
N HIS A 535 -55.25 41.26 45.67
CA HIS A 535 -54.44 42.45 45.77
C HIS A 535 -53.01 42.22 45.26
N VAL A 536 -52.29 41.21 45.78
CA VAL A 536 -50.92 40.88 45.34
C VAL A 536 -50.89 40.51 43.84
N GLU A 537 -51.84 39.72 43.36
CA GLU A 537 -51.98 39.36 41.94
C GLU A 537 -52.11 40.60 41.04
N THR A 538 -52.90 41.60 41.44
CA THR A 538 -53.06 42.85 40.70
C THR A 538 -51.73 43.57 40.55
N PHE A 539 -50.94 43.65 41.62
CA PHE A 539 -49.62 44.27 41.58
C PHE A 539 -48.59 43.43 40.82
N LEU A 540 -48.60 42.11 40.95
CA LEU A 540 -47.74 41.22 40.16
C LEU A 540 -48.01 41.36 38.66
N THR A 541 -49.29 41.37 38.27
CA THR A 541 -49.69 41.56 36.87
C THR A 541 -49.26 42.92 36.34
N ARG A 542 -49.34 43.97 37.16
CA ARG A 542 -49.01 45.34 36.76
C ARG A 542 -47.51 45.63 36.73
N HIS A 543 -46.75 45.13 37.69
CA HIS A 543 -45.36 45.53 37.92
C HIS A 543 -44.33 44.44 37.64
N ALA A 544 -44.72 43.16 37.68
CA ALA A 544 -43.79 42.02 37.67
C ALA A 544 -44.03 41.02 36.53
N ARG A 545 -45.07 41.17 35.70
CA ARG A 545 -45.42 40.20 34.63
C ARG A 545 -44.29 39.94 33.63
N ALA A 546 -43.41 40.92 33.42
CA ALA A 546 -42.27 40.79 32.51
C ALA A 546 -41.06 40.06 33.10
N ILE A 547 -41.02 39.85 34.42
CA ILE A 547 -39.87 39.29 35.15
C ILE A 547 -40.21 38.12 36.06
N ALA A 548 -41.49 37.83 36.27
CA ALA A 548 -41.90 36.70 37.08
C ALA A 548 -43.12 36.02 36.49
N THR A 549 -43.09 34.69 36.57
CA THR A 549 -44.28 33.86 36.39
C THR A 549 -44.84 33.50 37.76
N PHE A 550 -46.16 33.50 37.91
CA PHE A 550 -46.82 33.15 39.16
C PHE A 550 -48.05 32.28 38.89
N ASP A 551 -48.23 31.26 39.72
CA ASP A 551 -49.38 30.36 39.68
C ASP A 551 -50.16 30.34 40.99
N THR A 552 -51.48 30.17 40.89
CA THR A 552 -52.40 30.19 42.04
C THR A 552 -52.94 28.80 42.34
N PHE A 553 -52.86 28.37 43.61
CA PHE A 553 -53.54 27.16 44.06
C PHE A 553 -55.01 27.42 44.34
N ARG A 554 -55.88 26.60 43.73
CA ARG A 554 -57.32 26.55 44.06
C ARG A 554 -57.61 25.60 45.23
N THR A 555 -56.81 25.66 46.30
CA THR A 555 -57.10 24.92 47.55
C THR A 555 -57.89 25.81 48.52
N THR A 556 -58.61 25.21 49.47
CA THR A 556 -59.28 25.95 50.55
C THR A 556 -58.52 25.68 51.85
N PRO A 557 -57.84 26.68 52.47
CA PRO A 557 -57.67 28.08 52.05
C PRO A 557 -56.72 28.27 50.84
N GLN A 558 -56.94 29.34 50.06
CA GLN A 558 -56.18 29.67 48.85
C GLN A 558 -54.75 30.14 49.18
N GLY A 559 -53.77 29.91 48.29
CA GLY A 559 -52.37 30.29 48.47
C GLY A 559 -51.61 30.49 47.13
N LEU A 560 -50.45 31.16 47.18
CA LEU A 560 -49.57 31.42 46.03
C LEU A 560 -48.51 30.31 45.96
N GLN A 561 -48.50 29.51 44.89
CA GLN A 561 -47.69 28.28 44.85
C GLN A 561 -46.21 28.55 44.57
N LYS A 562 -45.95 29.24 43.47
CA LYS A 562 -44.61 29.33 42.94
C LYS A 562 -44.55 30.61 42.14
N MET A 563 -43.84 31.56 42.68
CA MET A 563 -43.35 32.66 41.88
C MET A 563 -41.93 32.32 41.48
N SER A 564 -41.65 32.27 40.19
CA SER A 564 -40.30 32.06 39.67
C SER A 564 -39.81 33.36 39.07
N ASN A 565 -38.71 33.88 39.61
CA ASN A 565 -38.00 35.04 39.08
C ASN A 565 -37.26 34.59 37.81
N LEU A 566 -37.61 35.18 36.66
CA LEU A 566 -37.07 34.81 35.34
C LEU A 566 -35.66 35.33 35.11
#